data_AF-A0A317ICU9-F1
#
_entry.id   AF-A0A317ICU9-F1
#
_cell.length_a   1.000
_cell.length_b   1.000
_cell.length_c   1.000
_cell.angle_alpha   90.00
_cell.angle_beta   90.00
_cell.angle_gamma   90.00
#
_symmetry.space_group_name_H-M   'P 1'
#
loop_
_entity.id
_entity.type
_entity.pdbx_description
1 polymer ?
#
loop_
_entity_poly.entity_id
_entity_poly.type
_entity_poly.pdbx_seq_one_letter_code
_entity_poly.pdbx_strand_id
1 'polypeptide(L)'
;MSDESAIRAYGALAVPAVESFGGRFLTRSTSQIHAYKAGLQQRAVLVEFDTHDRALAAHESQAYQEALRALGSGAERDFRIVEGV
;
A
#
# COMPACT_ATOMS: atom_id res chain seq x y z
N MET A 1 11.72 -6.25 5.17
CA MET A 1 11.76 -6.25 3.69
C MET A 1 12.77 -7.31 3.29
N SER A 2 12.33 -8.36 2.61
CA SER A 2 13.18 -9.52 2.27
C SER A 2 13.65 -9.48 0.82
N ASP A 3 12.92 -8.82 -0.08
CA ASP A 3 13.27 -8.72 -1.51
C ASP A 3 12.93 -7.34 -2.10
N GLU A 4 13.96 -6.54 -2.38
CA GLU A 4 13.79 -5.20 -2.96
C GLU A 4 13.28 -5.22 -4.40
N SER A 5 13.57 -6.29 -5.16
CA SER A 5 13.15 -6.42 -6.56
C SER A 5 11.65 -6.70 -6.64
N ALA A 6 11.14 -7.59 -5.78
CA ALA A 6 9.71 -7.87 -5.64
C ALA A 6 8.94 -6.62 -5.20
N ILE A 7 9.49 -5.83 -4.27
CA ILE A 7 8.88 -4.57 -3.81
C ILE A 7 8.80 -3.54 -4.93
N ARG A 8 9.83 -3.45 -5.78
CA ARG A 8 9.84 -2.56 -6.95
C ARG A 8 8.80 -2.99 -7.99
N ALA A 9 8.75 -4.28 -8.31
CA ALA A 9 7.78 -4.84 -9.25
C ALA A 9 6.33 -4.63 -8.77
N TYR A 10 6.08 -4.91 -7.49
CA TYR A 10 4.82 -4.60 -6.82
C TYR A 10 4.46 -3.11 -6.96
N GLY A 11 5.40 -2.21 -6.64
CA GLY A 11 5.15 -0.77 -6.70
C GLY A 11 4.77 -0.27 -8.10
N ALA A 12 5.40 -0.82 -9.15
CA ALA A 12 5.10 -0.46 -10.53
C ALA A 12 3.67 -0.83 -10.97
N LEU A 13 3.08 -1.87 -10.37
CA LEU A 13 1.72 -2.33 -10.66
C LEU A 13 0.68 -1.74 -9.69
N ALA A 14 1.01 -1.67 -8.40
CA ALA A 14 0.09 -1.24 -7.35
C ALA A 14 -0.25 0.25 -7.45
N VAL A 15 0.72 1.10 -7.80
CA VAL A 15 0.49 2.55 -7.90
C VAL A 15 -0.59 2.90 -8.94
N PRO A 16 -0.48 2.47 -10.22
CA PRO A 16 -1.51 2.78 -11.21
C PRO A 16 -2.86 2.13 -10.88
N ALA A 17 -2.86 0.92 -10.30
CA ALA A 17 -4.09 0.28 -9.82
C ALA A 17 -4.80 1.16 -8.78
N VAL A 18 -4.08 1.62 -7.74
CA VAL A 18 -4.62 2.52 -6.72
C VAL A 18 -5.12 3.85 -7.31
N GLU A 19 -4.34 4.48 -8.20
CA GLU A 19 -4.68 5.77 -8.81
C GLU A 19 -5.93 5.67 -9.71
N SER A 20 -6.11 4.56 -10.42
CA SER A 20 -7.30 4.34 -11.28
C SER A 20 -8.62 4.31 -10.50
N PHE A 21 -8.58 3.95 -9.22
CA PHE A 21 -9.73 4.02 -8.31
C PHE A 21 -9.81 5.35 -7.56
N GLY A 22 -9.01 6.35 -7.93
CA GLY A 22 -9.01 7.69 -7.34
C GLY A 22 -8.20 7.81 -6.05
N GLY A 23 -7.35 6.82 -5.75
CA GLY A 23 -6.48 6.84 -4.58
C GLY A 23 -5.42 7.92 -4.68
N ARG A 24 -5.25 8.71 -3.61
CA ARG A 24 -4.27 9.79 -3.49
C ARG A 24 -3.24 9.44 -2.44
N PHE A 25 -1.97 9.29 -2.83
CA PHE A 25 -0.91 9.00 -1.88
C PHE A 25 -0.58 10.22 -1.02
N LEU A 26 -0.88 10.14 0.27
CA LEU A 26 -0.51 11.15 1.27
C LEU A 26 0.95 10.98 1.72
N THR A 27 1.41 9.72 1.84
CA THR A 27 2.82 9.42 2.10
C THR A 27 3.24 8.09 1.49
N ARG A 28 4.51 8.02 1.10
CA ARG A 28 5.22 6.78 0.71
C ARG A 28 6.62 6.73 1.34
N SER A 29 6.78 7.38 2.50
CA SER A 29 8.08 7.70 3.10
C SER A 29 8.89 6.46 3.50
N THR A 30 10.20 6.56 3.29
CA THR A 30 11.20 5.57 3.72
C THR A 30 12.25 6.13 4.67
N SER A 31 12.25 7.44 4.96
CA SER A 31 13.39 8.13 5.60
C SER A 31 13.06 8.93 6.86
N GLN A 32 11.81 9.40 7.03
CA GLN A 32 11.38 10.17 8.22
C GLN A 32 10.19 9.48 8.87
N ILE A 33 10.47 8.53 9.76
CA ILE A 33 9.47 7.69 10.44
C ILE A 33 9.87 7.62 11.90
N HIS A 34 8.96 7.91 12.81
CA HIS A 34 9.16 7.73 14.26
C HIS A 34 8.04 6.83 14.75
N ALA A 35 8.41 5.71 15.37
CA ALA A 35 7.47 4.79 15.95
C ALA A 35 7.48 4.93 17.48
N TYR A 36 6.31 4.74 18.09
CA TYR A 36 6.13 4.80 19.53
C TYR A 36 5.42 3.53 20.01
N LYS A 37 5.62 3.15 21.28
CA LYS A 37 5.04 1.93 21.88
C LYS A 37 5.38 0.67 21.05
N ALA A 38 4.36 -0.10 20.65
CA ALA A 38 4.50 -1.30 19.84
C ALA A 38 4.64 -1.02 18.33
N GLY A 39 4.74 0.25 17.91
CA GLY A 39 4.94 0.60 16.51
C GLY A 39 6.31 0.17 16.00
N LEU A 40 6.37 -0.25 14.74
CA LEU A 40 7.62 -0.56 14.05
C LEU A 40 8.07 0.65 13.22
N GLN A 41 9.33 1.06 13.36
CA GLN A 41 9.91 2.15 12.55
C GLN A 41 10.27 1.62 11.16
N GLN A 42 9.26 1.35 10.36
CA GLN A 42 9.36 0.78 9.02
C GLN A 42 8.59 1.64 8.02
N ARG A 43 8.87 1.43 6.72
CA ARG A 43 8.19 2.12 5.62
C ARG A 43 6.67 2.17 5.82
N ALA A 44 6.11 3.38 5.74
CA ALA A 44 4.68 3.61 5.84
C ALA A 44 4.14 4.18 4.52
N VAL A 45 2.99 3.68 4.08
CA VAL A 45 2.26 4.18 2.92
C VAL A 45 0.86 4.52 3.36
N LEU A 46 0.40 5.74 3.05
CA LEU A 46 -0.97 6.18 3.33
C LEU A 46 -1.59 6.68 2.04
N VAL A 47 -2.79 6.19 1.76
CA VAL A 47 -3.58 6.55 0.58
C VAL A 47 -4.96 6.97 1.04
N GLU A 48 -5.39 8.13 0.56
CA GLU A 48 -6.75 8.64 0.76
C GLU A 48 -7.62 8.30 -0.45
N PHE A 49 -8.88 7.95 -0.17
CA PHE A 49 -9.93 7.75 -1.17
C PHE A 49 -11.17 8.52 -0.76
N ASP A 50 -12.02 8.86 -1.73
CA ASP A 50 -13.26 9.61 -1.46
C ASP A 50 -14.28 8.81 -0.65
N THR A 51 -14.26 7.47 -0.75
CA THR A 51 -15.12 6.58 0.03
C THR A 51 -14.38 5.30 0.42
N HIS A 52 -14.84 4.66 1.50
CA HIS A 52 -14.37 3.35 1.92
C HIS A 52 -14.51 2.30 0.79
N ASP A 53 -15.65 2.28 0.10
CA ASP A 53 -15.91 1.32 -0.98
C ASP A 53 -14.94 1.47 -2.14
N ARG A 54 -14.49 2.69 -2.46
CA ARG A 54 -13.46 2.89 -3.51
C ARG A 54 -12.10 2.33 -3.08
N ALA A 55 -11.74 2.49 -1.81
CA ALA A 55 -10.51 1.90 -1.28
C ALA A 55 -10.57 0.37 -1.32
N LEU A 56 -11.72 -0.22 -0.95
CA LEU A 56 -11.93 -1.66 -1.00
C LEU A 56 -11.89 -2.18 -2.44
N ALA A 57 -12.62 -1.53 -3.36
CA ALA A 57 -12.63 -1.90 -4.77
C ALA A 57 -11.23 -1.80 -5.41
N ALA A 58 -10.43 -0.81 -5.03
CA ALA A 58 -9.04 -0.71 -5.47
C ALA A 58 -8.22 -1.93 -5.04
N HIS A 59 -8.33 -2.33 -3.77
CA HIS A 59 -7.62 -3.47 -3.22
C HIS A 59 -8.08 -4.80 -3.83
N GLU A 60 -9.38 -4.99 -4.04
CA GLU A 60 -9.96 -6.21 -4.61
C GLU A 60 -9.83 -6.30 -6.13
N SER A 61 -9.46 -5.20 -6.79
CA SER A 61 -9.30 -5.15 -8.24
C SER A 61 -8.28 -6.17 -8.76
N GLN A 62 -8.54 -6.70 -9.96
CA GLN A 62 -7.64 -7.63 -10.62
C GLN A 62 -6.21 -7.04 -10.75
N ALA A 63 -6.09 -5.76 -11.10
CA ALA A 63 -4.81 -5.08 -11.26
C ALA A 63 -4.01 -5.03 -9.93
N TYR A 64 -4.68 -4.78 -8.81
CA TYR A 64 -3.99 -4.78 -7.51
C TYR A 64 -3.65 -6.20 -7.05
N GLN A 65 -4.51 -7.18 -7.33
CA GLN A 65 -4.20 -8.60 -7.06
C GLN A 65 -3.01 -9.11 -7.89
N GLU A 66 -2.82 -8.61 -9.12
CA GLU A 66 -1.60 -8.86 -9.90
C GLU A 66 -0.35 -8.25 -9.25
N ALA A 67 -0.46 -7.04 -8.70
CA ALA A 67 0.62 -6.45 -7.93
C ALA A 67 0.99 -7.34 -6.72
N LEU A 68 -0.01 -7.83 -5.96
CA LEU A 68 0.23 -8.72 -4.82
C LEU A 68 0.92 -10.03 -5.23
N ARG A 69 0.59 -10.59 -6.39
CA ARG A 69 1.31 -11.75 -6.94
C ARG A 69 2.78 -11.44 -7.23
N ALA A 70 3.07 -10.26 -7.79
CA ALA A 70 4.45 -9.81 -8.01
C ALA A 70 5.22 -9.57 -6.70
N LEU A 71 4.52 -9.19 -5.62
CA LEU A 71 5.13 -9.03 -4.30
C LEU A 71 5.50 -10.38 -3.66
N GLY A 72 4.66 -11.40 -3.81
CA GLY A 72 4.87 -12.72 -3.19
C GLY A 72 5.14 -12.61 -1.69
N SER A 73 6.21 -13.26 -1.22
CA SER A 73 6.72 -13.17 0.15
C SER A 73 7.79 -12.08 0.36
N GLY A 74 7.94 -11.15 -0.59
CA GLY A 74 8.97 -10.09 -0.56
C GLY A 74 8.78 -9.05 0.55
N ALA A 75 7.58 -8.97 1.14
CA ALA A 75 7.32 -8.16 2.33
C ALA A 75 6.15 -8.70 3.17
N GLU A 76 6.36 -8.79 4.48
CA GLU A 76 5.29 -8.84 5.47
C GLU A 76 4.82 -7.41 5.78
N ARG A 77 3.50 -7.21 5.86
CA ARG A 77 2.91 -5.88 5.98
C ARG A 77 1.67 -5.92 6.86
N ASP A 78 1.52 -4.88 7.67
CA ASP A 78 0.24 -4.50 8.23
C ASP A 78 -0.49 -3.63 7.18
N PHE A 79 -1.62 -4.12 6.66
CA PHE A 79 -2.43 -3.44 5.66
C PHE A 79 -3.87 -3.35 6.15
N ARG A 80 -4.41 -2.13 6.15
CA ARG A 80 -5.76 -1.87 6.66
C ARG A 80 -6.45 -0.84 5.76
N ILE A 81 -7.75 -1.03 5.59
CA ILE A 81 -8.66 -0.04 5.01
C ILE A 81 -9.58 0.37 6.16
N VAL A 82 -9.73 1.67 6.36
CA VAL A 82 -10.49 2.24 7.47
C VAL A 82 -11.32 3.41 6.96
N GLU A 83 -12.53 3.56 7.50
CA GLU A 83 -13.38 4.71 7.22
C GLU A 83 -12.83 5.97 7.91
N GLY A 84 -12.92 7.11 7.22
CA GLY A 84 -12.63 8.43 7.81
C GLY A 84 -13.77 8.91 8.72
N VAL A 85 -13.56 10.04 9.39
CA VAL A 85 -14.59 10.71 10.22
C VAL A 85 -15.26 11.81 9.43
#